data_AF-A0A1S6KMG6-F1
#
_entry.id   AF-A0A1S6KMG6-F1
#
_cell.length_a   1.000
_cell.length_b   1.000
_cell.length_c   1.000
_cell.angle_alpha   90.00
_cell.angle_beta   90.00
_cell.angle_gamma   90.00
#
_symmetry.space_group_name_H-M   'P 1'
#
loop_
_entity.id
_entity.type
_entity.pdbx_description
1 polymer ?
#
loop_
_entity_poly.entity_id
_entity_poly.type
_entity_poly.pdbx_seq_one_letter_code
_entity_poly.pdbx_strand_id
1 'polypeptide(L)'
;MSLIRMVDNTEIEVEVSNLVNKRLHLCQSYRQVQTEFLTDEINLPVYGRLFELIRELECEEIEEMIRFQISRGQKIIWSDLKHLEKIENRKPSDMITILLDLEKKIHQSTLELFKHACEKFDVGLTTFLSDRIILRQIKVIRKRANQLRNLERSEDDVTPFLTAKLHIRFVVEKLERELKLHFERRELINRASSYRNTVKDDKQSTTD
;
A
#
# COMPACT_ATOMS: atom_id res chain seq x y z
N MET A 1 17.68 26.20 -1.25
CA MET A 1 16.40 25.67 -0.72
C MET A 1 15.47 25.40 -1.89
N SER A 2 14.53 24.43 -1.78
CA SER A 2 13.55 24.17 -2.84
C SER A 2 12.61 25.37 -3.01
N LEU A 3 12.36 25.79 -4.25
CA LEU A 3 11.49 26.93 -4.58
C LEU A 3 10.01 26.67 -4.23
N ILE A 4 9.64 25.41 -4.01
CA ILE A 4 8.25 24.96 -3.80
C ILE A 4 8.04 24.51 -2.33
N ARG A 5 9.06 24.61 -1.46
CA ARG A 5 8.91 24.15 -0.06
C ARG A 5 7.86 25.00 0.66
N MET A 6 6.74 24.38 1.01
CA MET A 6 5.60 25.06 1.66
C MET A 6 5.66 25.01 3.19
N VAL A 7 6.30 23.98 3.75
CA VAL A 7 6.41 23.75 5.20
C VAL A 7 7.83 23.28 5.52
N ASP A 8 8.50 23.92 6.48
CA ASP A 8 9.88 23.60 6.87
C ASP A 8 9.91 22.75 8.16
N ASN A 9 9.45 21.50 8.04
CA ASN A 9 9.52 20.50 9.11
C ASN A 9 10.41 19.33 8.67
N THR A 10 11.70 19.43 8.98
CA THR A 10 12.70 18.40 8.63
C THR A 10 12.45 17.08 9.36
N GLU A 11 11.96 17.13 10.59
CA GLU A 11 11.60 15.93 11.39
C GLU A 11 10.49 15.13 10.70
N ILE A 12 9.40 15.80 10.31
CA ILE A 12 8.28 15.19 9.58
C ILE A 12 8.75 14.61 8.24
N GLU A 13 9.66 15.29 7.53
CA GLU A 13 10.19 14.79 6.27
C GLU A 13 10.95 13.46 6.42
N VAL A 14 11.72 13.33 7.49
CA VAL A 14 12.40 12.08 7.84
C VAL A 14 11.39 11.01 8.23
N GLU A 15 10.36 11.34 9.02
CA GLU A 15 9.34 10.37 9.43
C GLU A 15 8.47 9.88 8.26
N VAL A 16 8.09 10.75 7.33
CA VAL A 16 7.40 10.38 6.09
C VAL A 16 8.29 9.42 5.29
N SER A 17 9.58 9.72 5.14
CA SER A 17 10.54 8.85 4.45
C SER A 17 10.67 7.48 5.15
N ASN A 18 10.72 7.46 6.48
CA ASN A 18 10.74 6.22 7.27
C ASN A 18 9.47 5.40 7.07
N LEU A 19 8.31 6.05 7.03
CA LEU A 19 7.05 5.37 6.76
C LEU A 19 6.99 4.82 5.32
N VAL A 20 7.48 5.56 4.32
CA VAL A 20 7.64 5.04 2.94
C VAL A 20 8.51 3.78 2.93
N ASN A 21 9.67 3.80 3.59
CA ASN A 21 10.57 2.64 3.65
C ASN A 21 9.90 1.43 4.34
N LYS A 22 9.17 1.65 5.45
CA LYS A 22 8.41 0.58 6.13
C LYS A 22 7.34 -0.03 5.22
N ARG A 23 6.65 0.79 4.41
CA ARG A 23 5.63 0.31 3.46
C ARG A 23 6.26 -0.41 2.26
N LEU A 24 7.41 0.03 1.77
CA LEU A 24 8.17 -0.70 0.75
C LEU A 24 8.59 -2.08 1.25
N HIS A 25 9.04 -2.18 2.49
CA HIS A 25 9.32 -3.46 3.13
C HIS A 25 8.07 -4.35 3.21
N LEU A 26 6.88 -3.78 3.51
CA LEU A 26 5.61 -4.52 3.46
C LEU A 26 5.27 -5.00 2.03
N CYS A 27 5.49 -4.18 0.99
CA CYS A 27 5.32 -4.61 -0.41
C CYS A 27 6.23 -5.80 -0.77
N GLN A 28 7.48 -5.78 -0.33
CA GLN A 28 8.40 -6.90 -0.53
C GLN A 28 7.94 -8.14 0.24
N SER A 29 7.48 -7.96 1.48
CA SER A 29 6.91 -9.04 2.29
C SER A 29 5.70 -9.68 1.61
N TYR A 30 4.83 -8.87 0.99
CA TYR A 30 3.72 -9.40 0.20
C TYR A 30 4.16 -10.22 -1.00
N ARG A 31 5.23 -9.80 -1.68
CA ARG A 31 5.80 -10.55 -2.80
C ARG A 31 6.34 -11.90 -2.33
N GLN A 32 7.02 -11.96 -1.19
CA GLN A 32 7.53 -13.21 -0.62
C GLN A 32 6.40 -14.15 -0.25
N VAL A 33 5.39 -13.66 0.46
CA VAL A 33 4.22 -14.49 0.80
C VAL A 33 3.49 -14.96 -0.46
N GLN A 34 3.34 -14.08 -1.47
CA GLN A 34 2.78 -14.47 -2.76
C GLN A 34 3.55 -15.64 -3.38
N THR A 35 4.89 -15.61 -3.39
CA THR A 35 5.69 -16.69 -3.99
C THR A 35 5.55 -17.99 -3.23
N GLU A 36 5.54 -17.97 -1.89
CA GLU A 36 5.33 -19.16 -1.06
C GLU A 36 3.98 -19.82 -1.36
N PHE A 37 2.90 -19.04 -1.50
CA PHE A 37 1.57 -19.57 -1.82
C PHE A 37 1.46 -20.21 -3.22
N LEU A 38 2.41 -19.93 -4.11
CA LEU A 38 2.48 -20.47 -5.47
C LEU A 38 3.42 -21.68 -5.58
N THR A 39 4.17 -22.02 -4.53
CA THR A 39 5.01 -23.22 -4.51
C THR A 39 4.18 -24.50 -4.61
N ASP A 40 4.78 -25.58 -5.09
CA ASP A 40 4.11 -26.89 -5.18
C ASP A 40 3.72 -27.45 -3.80
N GLU A 41 4.43 -27.06 -2.74
CA GLU A 41 4.16 -27.50 -1.37
C GLU A 41 2.84 -26.94 -0.82
N ILE A 42 2.54 -25.66 -1.09
CA ILE A 42 1.32 -25.00 -0.59
C ILE A 42 0.21 -25.04 -1.65
N ASN A 43 0.53 -24.72 -2.90
CA ASN A 43 -0.36 -24.74 -4.07
C ASN A 43 -1.74 -24.09 -3.83
N LEU A 44 -1.76 -22.84 -3.37
CA LEU A 44 -2.97 -22.03 -3.20
C LEU A 44 -2.94 -20.80 -4.12
N PRO A 45 -3.10 -20.98 -5.46
CA PRO A 45 -2.93 -19.91 -6.44
C PRO A 45 -3.91 -18.75 -6.25
N VAL A 46 -5.09 -19.00 -5.66
CA VAL A 46 -6.08 -17.96 -5.34
C VAL A 46 -5.53 -17.00 -4.27
N TYR A 47 -4.76 -17.50 -3.29
CA TYR A 47 -4.07 -16.65 -2.31
C TYR A 47 -2.86 -15.94 -2.92
N GLY A 48 -2.11 -16.63 -3.79
CA GLY A 48 -1.03 -15.99 -4.56
C GLY A 48 -1.53 -14.76 -5.33
N ARG A 49 -2.63 -14.91 -6.08
CA ARG A 49 -3.28 -13.81 -6.81
C ARG A 49 -3.81 -12.71 -5.88
N LEU A 50 -4.38 -13.08 -4.74
CA LEU A 50 -4.83 -12.11 -3.74
C LEU A 50 -3.67 -11.23 -3.23
N PHE A 51 -2.54 -11.83 -2.87
CA PHE A 51 -1.39 -11.08 -2.35
C PHE A 51 -0.69 -10.25 -3.44
N GLU A 52 -0.74 -10.70 -4.69
CA GLU A 52 -0.33 -9.89 -5.85
C GLU A 52 -1.12 -8.58 -5.94
N LEU A 53 -2.45 -8.66 -5.92
CA LEU A 53 -3.34 -7.50 -6.01
C LEU A 53 -3.19 -6.57 -4.80
N ILE A 54 -3.05 -7.14 -3.61
CA ILE A 54 -2.79 -6.36 -2.39
C ILE A 54 -1.46 -5.61 -2.50
N ARG A 55 -0.41 -6.27 -3.01
CA ARG A 55 0.90 -5.64 -3.23
C ARG A 55 0.79 -4.48 -4.21
N GLU A 56 0.05 -4.65 -5.31
CA GLU A 56 -0.14 -3.58 -6.32
C GLU A 56 -0.82 -2.36 -5.72
N LEU A 57 -1.92 -2.56 -4.99
CA LEU A 57 -2.60 -1.47 -4.27
C LEU A 57 -1.70 -0.80 -3.24
N GLU A 58 -0.83 -1.57 -2.55
CA GLU A 58 0.14 -1.00 -1.61
C GLU A 58 1.21 -0.16 -2.32
N CYS A 59 1.75 -0.65 -3.45
CA CYS A 59 2.72 0.09 -4.27
C CYS A 59 2.14 1.40 -4.80
N GLU A 60 0.88 1.40 -5.25
CA GLU A 60 0.21 2.62 -5.70
C GLU A 60 0.10 3.68 -4.59
N GLU A 61 -0.26 3.27 -3.38
CA GLU A 61 -0.32 4.20 -2.25
C GLU A 61 1.06 4.74 -1.84
N ILE A 62 2.10 3.92 -1.94
CA ILE A 62 3.48 4.37 -1.73
C ILE A 62 3.85 5.43 -2.77
N GLU A 63 3.51 5.22 -4.05
CA GLU A 63 3.73 6.22 -5.10
C GLU A 63 2.96 7.52 -4.84
N GLU A 64 1.70 7.44 -4.38
CA GLU A 64 0.93 8.62 -3.99
C GLU A 64 1.60 9.39 -2.85
N MET A 65 2.08 8.68 -1.83
CA MET A 65 2.76 9.27 -0.68
C MET A 65 4.10 9.94 -1.08
N ILE A 66 4.87 9.30 -1.96
CA ILE A 66 6.10 9.88 -2.53
C ILE A 66 5.77 11.15 -3.33
N ARG A 67 4.76 11.10 -4.22
CA ARG A 67 4.33 12.26 -5.01
C ARG A 67 3.85 13.39 -4.12
N PHE A 68 3.07 13.08 -3.08
CA PHE A 68 2.64 14.04 -2.08
C PHE A 68 3.84 14.75 -1.46
N GLN A 69 4.83 13.99 -0.97
CA GLN A 69 6.03 14.56 -0.37
C GLN A 69 6.85 15.44 -1.34
N ILE A 70 7.04 14.99 -2.57
CA ILE A 70 7.78 15.75 -3.59
C ILE A 70 7.04 17.03 -3.98
N SER A 71 5.71 16.98 -4.10
CA SER A 71 4.87 18.12 -4.52
C SER A 71 4.92 19.31 -3.56
N ARG A 72 5.17 19.06 -2.27
CA ARG A 72 5.37 20.09 -1.23
C ARG A 72 6.84 20.51 -1.06
N GLY A 73 7.69 20.15 -2.03
CA GLY A 73 9.09 20.56 -2.10
C GLY A 73 10.03 19.81 -1.15
N GLN A 74 9.59 18.69 -0.59
CA GLN A 74 10.38 17.83 0.30
C GLN A 74 11.03 16.66 -0.46
N LYS A 75 12.05 16.06 0.14
CA LYS A 75 12.78 14.92 -0.44
C LYS A 75 12.41 13.63 0.28
N ILE A 76 12.57 12.52 -0.42
CA ILE A 76 12.48 11.18 0.16
C ILE A 76 13.89 10.69 0.45
N ILE A 77 14.11 10.21 1.67
CA ILE A 77 15.34 9.55 2.08
C ILE A 77 15.13 8.04 2.00
N TRP A 78 15.88 7.40 1.10
CA TRP A 78 15.84 5.96 0.92
C TRP A 78 16.68 5.25 1.97
N SER A 79 16.25 4.06 2.35
CA SER A 79 16.99 3.18 3.26
C SER A 79 16.93 1.75 2.75
N ASP A 80 17.91 0.94 3.15
CA ASP A 80 17.99 -0.44 2.71
C ASP A 80 16.77 -1.25 3.17
N LEU A 81 16.27 -2.07 2.25
CA LEU A 81 15.13 -2.95 2.51
C LEU A 81 15.65 -4.32 2.93
N LYS A 82 15.25 -4.76 4.13
CA LYS A 82 15.62 -6.07 4.67
C LYS A 82 14.68 -7.15 4.15
N HIS A 83 15.24 -8.33 3.88
CA HIS A 83 14.48 -9.53 3.57
C HIS A 83 13.87 -10.10 4.87
N LEU A 84 12.61 -10.56 4.83
CA LEU A 84 12.02 -11.29 5.95
C LEU A 84 12.38 -12.78 5.90
N GLU A 85 13.53 -13.13 6.48
CA GLU A 85 14.01 -14.52 6.60
C GLU A 85 13.00 -15.43 7.32
N LYS A 86 12.07 -14.84 8.07
CA LYS A 86 11.07 -15.55 8.85
C LYS A 86 9.91 -16.10 8.01
N ILE A 87 9.81 -15.84 6.70
CA ILE A 87 8.66 -16.28 5.88
C ILE A 87 8.89 -17.66 5.25
N GLU A 88 10.13 -18.00 4.92
CA GLU A 88 10.46 -19.24 4.20
C GLU A 88 10.03 -20.51 4.97
N ASN A 89 9.49 -21.49 4.24
CA ASN A 89 9.11 -22.82 4.76
C ASN A 89 8.11 -22.79 5.93
N ARG A 90 7.24 -21.77 5.99
CA ARG A 90 6.19 -21.65 7.01
C ARG A 90 4.83 -22.07 6.51
N LYS A 91 3.96 -22.42 7.46
CA LYS A 91 2.54 -22.65 7.16
C LYS A 91 1.86 -21.33 6.72
N PRO A 92 0.82 -21.41 5.86
CA PRO A 92 -0.01 -20.27 5.48
C PRO A 92 -0.47 -19.37 6.64
N SER A 93 -0.93 -19.96 7.74
CA SER A 93 -1.42 -19.26 8.94
C SER A 93 -0.31 -18.45 9.62
N ASP A 94 0.91 -19.00 9.72
CA ASP A 94 2.07 -18.31 10.28
C ASP A 94 2.50 -17.11 9.41
N MET A 95 2.52 -17.29 8.08
CA MET A 95 2.87 -16.21 7.15
C MET A 95 1.89 -15.04 7.24
N ILE A 96 0.59 -15.33 7.29
CA ILE A 96 -0.44 -14.27 7.44
C ILE A 96 -0.33 -13.61 8.82
N THR A 97 0.02 -14.34 9.88
CA THR A 97 0.25 -13.77 11.21
C THR A 97 1.40 -12.78 11.20
N ILE A 98 2.53 -13.13 10.58
CA ILE A 98 3.69 -12.23 10.43
C ILE A 98 3.31 -10.97 9.66
N LEU A 99 2.57 -11.11 8.55
CA LEU A 99 2.08 -9.96 7.77
C LEU A 99 1.15 -9.08 8.59
N LEU A 100 0.18 -9.66 9.31
CA LEU A 100 -0.77 -8.93 10.14
C LEU A 100 -0.05 -8.10 11.23
N ASP A 101 0.98 -8.67 11.86
CA ASP A 101 1.77 -7.95 12.85
C ASP A 101 2.61 -6.83 12.23
N LEU A 102 3.14 -7.04 11.02
CA LEU A 102 3.84 -6.00 10.28
C LEU A 102 2.88 -4.85 9.92
N GLU A 103 1.67 -5.15 9.47
CA GLU A 103 0.65 -4.13 9.18
C GLU A 103 0.25 -3.33 10.40
N LYS A 104 0.06 -3.99 11.55
CA LYS A 104 -0.23 -3.30 12.82
C LYS A 104 0.91 -2.35 13.23
N LYS A 105 2.17 -2.79 13.09
CA LYS A 105 3.34 -1.94 13.38
C LYS A 105 3.42 -0.73 12.45
N ILE A 106 3.11 -0.93 11.17
CA ILE A 106 3.07 0.16 10.19
C ILE A 106 1.92 1.11 10.51
N HIS A 107 0.74 0.59 10.85
CA HIS A 107 -0.39 1.42 11.26
C HIS A 107 -0.09 2.27 12.50
N GLN A 108 0.55 1.67 13.50
CA GLN A 108 1.01 2.40 14.69
C GLN A 108 2.00 3.53 14.30
N SER A 109 2.94 3.24 13.40
CA SER A 109 3.87 4.25 12.87
C SER A 109 3.14 5.37 12.11
N THR A 110 2.08 5.05 11.37
CA THR A 110 1.22 6.05 10.71
C THR A 110 0.53 6.95 11.73
N LEU A 111 0.01 6.38 12.82
CA LEU A 111 -0.67 7.15 13.88
C LEU A 111 0.28 8.07 14.63
N GLU A 112 1.52 7.62 14.87
CA GLU A 112 2.59 8.44 15.45
C GLU A 112 2.93 9.64 14.54
N LEU A 113 3.13 9.39 13.24
CA LEU A 113 3.33 10.47 12.26
C LEU A 113 2.12 11.42 12.20
N PHE A 114 0.90 10.89 12.24
CA PHE A 114 -0.31 11.71 12.23
C PHE A 114 -0.37 12.63 13.46
N LYS A 115 -0.08 12.09 14.65
CA LYS A 115 -0.02 12.87 15.89
C LYS A 115 1.02 13.99 15.77
N HIS A 116 2.22 13.68 15.29
CA HIS A 116 3.28 14.67 15.14
C HIS A 116 2.93 15.74 14.10
N ALA A 117 2.29 15.34 12.98
CA ALA A 117 1.79 16.26 11.97
C ALA A 117 0.71 17.21 12.52
N CYS A 118 -0.17 16.73 13.41
CA CYS A 118 -1.14 17.56 14.12
C CYS A 118 -0.45 18.59 15.04
N GLU A 119 0.56 18.16 15.82
CA GLU A 119 1.31 19.05 16.72
C GLU A 119 2.04 20.17 15.99
N LYS A 120 2.51 19.90 14.77
CA LYS A 120 3.17 20.90 13.90
C LYS A 120 2.20 21.65 12.99
N PHE A 121 0.88 21.47 13.15
CA PHE A 121 -0.18 22.08 12.34
C PHE A 121 -0.03 21.85 10.82
N ASP A 122 0.48 20.68 10.42
CA ASP A 122 0.60 20.29 9.02
C ASP A 122 -0.74 19.74 8.50
N VAL A 123 -1.65 20.67 8.16
CA VAL A 123 -3.02 20.33 7.72
C VAL A 123 -3.00 19.45 6.47
N GLY A 124 -2.09 19.71 5.53
CA GLY A 124 -2.00 18.93 4.30
C GLY A 124 -1.64 17.47 4.57
N LEU A 125 -0.64 17.23 5.42
CA LEU A 125 -0.22 15.87 5.77
C LEU A 125 -1.26 15.15 6.61
N THR A 126 -1.86 15.83 7.60
CA THR A 126 -2.88 15.20 8.46
C THR A 126 -4.10 14.75 7.66
N THR A 127 -4.62 15.61 6.76
CA THR A 127 -5.72 15.23 5.85
C THR A 127 -5.34 14.07 4.93
N PHE A 128 -4.13 14.09 4.36
CA PHE A 128 -3.66 13.00 3.50
C PHE A 128 -3.61 11.66 4.27
N LEU A 129 -3.04 11.67 5.48
CA LEU A 129 -2.92 10.48 6.32
C LEU A 129 -4.29 9.94 6.77
N SER A 130 -5.21 10.80 7.21
CA SER A 130 -6.54 10.40 7.69
C SER A 130 -7.35 9.74 6.57
N ASP A 131 -7.44 10.42 5.42
CA ASP A 131 -8.43 10.09 4.41
C ASP A 131 -7.95 8.96 3.51
N ARG A 132 -6.65 8.95 3.17
CA ARG A 132 -6.09 7.99 2.21
C ARG A 132 -5.51 6.76 2.90
N ILE A 133 -4.84 6.92 4.04
CA ILE A 133 -4.03 5.84 4.61
C ILE A 133 -4.72 5.16 5.80
N ILE A 134 -5.04 5.91 6.86
CA ILE A 134 -5.50 5.35 8.15
C ILE A 134 -6.80 4.55 7.98
N LEU A 135 -7.81 5.11 7.31
CA LEU A 135 -9.09 4.43 7.08
C LEU A 135 -8.93 3.16 6.25
N ARG A 136 -8.01 3.14 5.28
CA ARG A 136 -7.74 1.94 4.49
C ARG A 136 -7.01 0.89 5.32
N GLN A 137 -5.99 1.27 6.10
CA GLN A 137 -5.24 0.37 6.97
C GLN A 137 -6.15 -0.39 7.94
N ILE A 138 -7.14 0.28 8.55
CA ILE A 138 -8.10 -0.39 9.45
C ILE A 138 -8.88 -1.50 8.72
N LYS A 139 -9.38 -1.22 7.51
CA LYS A 139 -10.09 -2.22 6.68
C LYS A 139 -9.18 -3.37 6.29
N VAL A 140 -7.94 -3.05 5.94
CA VAL A 140 -6.88 -3.98 5.56
C VAL A 140 -6.57 -4.93 6.72
N ILE A 141 -6.24 -4.41 7.91
CA ILE A 141 -5.95 -5.20 9.12
C ILE A 141 -7.13 -6.12 9.47
N ARG A 142 -8.36 -5.61 9.38
CA ARG A 142 -9.57 -6.43 9.59
C ARG A 142 -9.65 -7.58 8.59
N LYS A 143 -9.39 -7.33 7.30
CA LYS A 143 -9.39 -8.36 6.25
C LYS A 143 -8.33 -9.43 6.53
N ARG A 144 -7.09 -9.05 6.89
CA ARG A 144 -6.03 -10.01 7.24
C ARG A 144 -6.39 -10.85 8.47
N ALA A 145 -6.91 -10.22 9.53
CA ALA A 145 -7.35 -10.95 10.73
C ALA A 145 -8.48 -11.95 10.43
N ASN A 146 -9.37 -11.64 9.49
CA ASN A 146 -10.41 -12.58 9.05
C ASN A 146 -9.84 -13.72 8.21
N GLN A 147 -8.87 -13.44 7.34
CA GLN A 147 -8.15 -14.48 6.56
C GLN A 147 -7.44 -15.46 7.49
N LEU A 148 -6.75 -14.96 8.51
CA LEU A 148 -6.09 -15.79 9.52
C LEU A 148 -7.09 -16.72 10.23
N ARG A 149 -8.19 -16.16 10.76
CA ARG A 149 -9.24 -16.96 11.42
C ARG A 149 -9.89 -17.99 10.50
N ASN A 150 -10.01 -17.69 9.21
CA ASN A 150 -10.55 -18.64 8.24
C ASN A 150 -9.58 -19.79 7.97
N LEU A 151 -8.28 -19.50 7.91
CA LEU A 151 -7.25 -20.53 7.76
C LEU A 151 -7.21 -21.44 9.00
N GLU A 152 -7.15 -20.87 10.21
CA GLU A 152 -7.16 -21.64 11.46
C GLU A 152 -8.38 -22.57 11.55
N ARG A 153 -9.57 -22.11 11.17
CA ARG A 153 -10.79 -22.94 11.14
C ARG A 153 -10.80 -24.02 10.07
N SER A 154 -10.08 -23.81 8.97
CA SER A 154 -10.00 -24.75 7.86
C SER A 154 -8.97 -25.86 8.07
N GLU A 155 -8.05 -25.68 9.04
CA GLU A 155 -7.14 -26.74 9.47
C GLU A 155 -7.88 -27.90 10.18
N ASP A 156 -9.06 -27.62 10.75
CA ASP A 156 -9.87 -28.60 11.50
C ASP A 156 -10.93 -29.35 10.65
N ASP A 157 -11.33 -28.81 9.48
CA ASP A 157 -12.42 -29.36 8.66
C ASP A 157 -12.34 -28.98 7.16
N VAL A 158 -12.74 -29.89 6.26
CA VAL A 158 -12.64 -29.72 4.79
C VAL A 158 -13.68 -28.75 4.19
N THR A 159 -14.88 -28.69 4.78
CA THR A 159 -15.98 -27.84 4.29
C THR A 159 -15.72 -26.32 4.46
N PRO A 160 -15.17 -25.86 5.60
CA PRO A 160 -14.66 -24.50 5.77
C PRO A 160 -13.60 -24.11 4.75
N PHE A 161 -12.72 -25.04 4.34
CA PHE A 161 -11.66 -24.76 3.37
C PHE A 161 -12.20 -24.38 1.98
N LEU A 162 -13.14 -25.16 1.44
CA LEU A 162 -13.80 -24.85 0.16
C LEU A 162 -14.57 -23.52 0.21
N THR A 163 -15.23 -23.26 1.35
CA THR A 163 -15.98 -22.01 1.57
C THR A 163 -15.05 -20.81 1.63
N ALA A 164 -13.91 -20.93 2.31
CA ALA A 164 -12.87 -19.91 2.36
C ALA A 164 -12.29 -19.64 0.96
N LYS A 165 -12.03 -20.68 0.16
CA LYS A 165 -11.54 -20.56 -1.22
C LYS A 165 -12.51 -19.80 -2.12
N LEU A 166 -13.81 -20.10 -2.04
CA LEU A 166 -14.86 -19.36 -2.78
C LEU A 166 -14.96 -17.90 -2.34
N HIS A 167 -14.91 -17.65 -1.02
CA HIS A 167 -14.93 -16.29 -0.50
C HIS A 167 -13.74 -15.47 -1.00
N ILE A 168 -12.54 -16.06 -1.02
CA ILE A 168 -11.34 -15.36 -1.49
C ILE A 168 -11.39 -15.12 -2.98
N ARG A 169 -11.90 -16.06 -3.76
CA ARG A 169 -12.15 -15.84 -5.19
C ARG A 169 -13.02 -14.60 -5.42
N PHE A 170 -14.12 -14.47 -4.68
CA PHE A 170 -14.98 -13.28 -4.76
C PHE A 170 -14.24 -12.00 -4.35
N VAL A 171 -13.41 -12.05 -3.31
CA VAL A 171 -12.57 -10.91 -2.88
C VAL A 171 -11.56 -10.53 -3.97
N VAL A 172 -10.92 -11.51 -4.61
CA VAL A 172 -10.00 -11.31 -5.74
C VAL A 172 -10.72 -10.63 -6.89
N GLU A 173 -11.84 -11.18 -7.35
CA GLU A 173 -12.63 -10.59 -8.44
C GLU A 173 -13.07 -9.15 -8.14
N LYS A 174 -13.41 -8.85 -6.88
CA LYS A 174 -13.73 -7.48 -6.46
C LYS A 174 -12.51 -6.55 -6.51
N LEU A 175 -11.36 -6.99 -5.98
CA LEU A 175 -10.13 -6.21 -5.99
C LEU A 175 -9.63 -5.95 -7.42
N GLU A 176 -9.75 -6.92 -8.32
CA GLU A 176 -9.39 -6.75 -9.72
C GLU A 176 -10.23 -5.65 -10.39
N ARG A 177 -11.53 -5.60 -10.10
CA ARG A 177 -12.40 -4.51 -10.60
C ARG A 177 -12.00 -3.16 -10.02
N GLU A 178 -11.74 -3.09 -8.72
CA GLU A 178 -11.30 -1.85 -8.05
C GLU A 178 -9.98 -1.34 -8.66
N LEU A 179 -9.01 -2.24 -8.86
CA LEU A 179 -7.72 -1.92 -9.43
C LEU A 179 -7.82 -1.51 -10.90
N LYS A 180 -8.62 -2.21 -11.70
CA LYS A 180 -8.90 -1.84 -13.09
C LYS A 180 -9.49 -0.43 -13.18
N LEU A 181 -10.50 -0.13 -12.36
CA LEU A 181 -11.10 1.21 -12.30
C LEU A 181 -10.09 2.28 -11.86
N HIS A 182 -9.19 1.94 -10.94
CA HIS A 182 -8.13 2.85 -10.49
C HIS A 182 -7.14 3.16 -11.62
N PHE A 183 -6.65 2.14 -12.34
CA PHE A 183 -5.76 2.31 -13.49
C PHE A 183 -6.43 3.10 -14.62
N GLU A 184 -7.68 2.80 -14.95
CA GLU A 184 -8.43 3.54 -15.97
C GLU A 184 -8.59 5.03 -15.59
N ARG A 185 -8.89 5.32 -14.32
CA ARG A 185 -8.94 6.71 -13.82
C ARG A 185 -7.59 7.40 -13.92
N ARG A 186 -6.49 6.71 -13.57
CA ARG A 186 -5.13 7.26 -13.65
C ARG A 186 -4.74 7.55 -15.10
N GLU A 187 -5.04 6.66 -16.04
CA GLU A 187 -4.82 6.90 -17.47
C GLU A 187 -5.61 8.12 -17.97
N LEU A 188 -6.88 8.24 -17.58
CA LEU A 188 -7.71 9.39 -17.94
C LEU A 188 -7.12 10.71 -17.40
N ILE A 189 -6.68 10.72 -16.15
CA ILE A 189 -6.01 11.89 -15.54
C ILE A 189 -4.72 12.21 -16.31
N ASN A 190 -3.88 11.22 -16.58
CA ASN A 190 -2.63 11.42 -17.30
C ASN A 190 -2.86 11.96 -18.72
N ARG A 191 -3.86 11.44 -19.44
CA ARG A 191 -4.27 11.95 -20.76
C ARG A 191 -4.75 13.40 -20.65
N ALA A 192 -5.62 13.70 -19.69
CA ALA A 192 -6.12 15.07 -19.47
C ALA A 192 -5.00 16.06 -19.11
N SER A 193 -4.00 15.63 -18.33
CA SER A 193 -2.81 16.41 -18.02
C SER A 193 -1.93 16.64 -19.24
N SER A 194 -1.75 15.64 -20.10
CA SER A 194 -1.00 15.77 -21.37
C SER A 194 -1.68 16.77 -22.31
N TYR A 195 -3.00 16.67 -22.51
CA TYR A 195 -3.77 17.64 -23.31
C TYR A 195 -3.70 19.08 -22.75
N ARG A 196 -3.67 19.24 -21.42
CA ARG A 196 -3.56 20.56 -20.78
C ARG A 196 -2.19 21.20 -21.01
N ASN A 197 -1.13 20.39 -21.15
CA ASN A 197 0.22 20.87 -21.43
C ASN A 197 0.37 21.26 -22.90
N THR A 198 -0.14 20.47 -23.84
CA THR A 198 -0.07 20.81 -25.28
C THR A 198 -0.82 22.12 -25.61
N VAL A 199 -1.98 22.36 -24.97
CA VAL A 199 -2.75 23.60 -25.15
C VAL A 199 -2.08 24.83 -24.51
N LYS A 200 -1.20 24.64 -23.51
CA LYS A 200 -0.41 25.73 -22.93
C LYS A 200 0.79 26.09 -23.81
N ASP A 201 1.45 25.09 -24.38
CA ASP A 201 2.58 25.29 -25.30
C ASP A 201 2.12 25.99 -26.60
N ASP A 202 0.96 25.62 -27.14
CA ASP A 202 0.38 26.29 -28.32
C ASP A 202 0.07 27.76 -28.07
N LYS A 203 -0.40 28.13 -26.88
CA LYS A 203 -0.70 29.53 -26.51
C LYS A 203 0.54 30.38 -26.27
N GLN A 204 1.67 29.78 -25.89
CA GLN A 204 2.95 30.48 -25.75
C GLN A 204 3.66 30.68 -27.09
N SER A 205 3.40 29.82 -28.08
CA SER A 205 3.96 29.96 -29.44
C SER A 205 3.27 31.03 -30.31
N THR A 206 2.08 31.51 -29.92
CA THR A 206 1.30 32.51 -30.66
C THR A 206 1.42 33.94 -30.12
N THR A 207 2.39 34.20 -29.22
CA THR A 207 2.62 35.51 -28.57
C THR A 207 3.98 36.13 -28.88
N ASP A 208 4.64 35.71 -29.95
CA ASP A 208 5.82 36.39 -30.53
C ASP A 208 5.47 37.06 -31.86
#